data_AF-A0AA47P0D3-F1
#
_entry.id   AF-A0AA47P0D3-F1
#
_cell.length_a   1.000
_cell.length_b   1.000
_cell.length_c   1.000
_cell.angle_alpha   90.00
_cell.angle_beta   90.00
_cell.angle_gamma   90.00
#
_symmetry.space_group_name_H-M   'P 1'
#
loop_
_entity.id
_entity.type
_entity.pdbx_description
1 polymer ?
#
loop_
_entity_poly.entity_id
_entity_poly.type
_entity_poly.pdbx_seq_one_letter_code
_entity_poly.pdbx_strand_id
1 'polypeptide(L)'
;MLLGNQRDFRDAAAICVTESWLSEAVPDSAVQLDGFSLHRADRTSDSLKQRGGGVCCYINNNWCTDIKILSRTCSPELESLTVLCKPFYKPREFSSVIVTTVYIPPSAAAVSATQQLASIIMEVENNNPDALAVVLGDFNHVSMRKALPRYKPQIHIATRKEKTLDQYYSPIPEAYHAVARAPLGESDHNTILLIPKYRQRLRVAKPTVKHCRIWSPQAIETLQDCLDSTVWSNLWTEGRRYASIKSKTSRFRDSTYLIAIRHLNLAR
;
A
#
# COMPACT_ATOMS: atom_id res chain seq x y z
N MET A 1 -20.53 -2.58 9.75
CA MET A 1 -20.28 -2.97 8.34
C MET A 1 -19.62 -4.36 8.36
N LEU A 2 -20.29 -5.41 7.86
CA LEU A 2 -19.87 -6.83 7.98
C LEU A 2 -18.69 -7.23 7.06
N LEU A 3 -17.80 -6.30 6.74
CA LEU A 3 -16.68 -6.52 5.81
C LEU A 3 -15.61 -7.46 6.37
N GLY A 4 -15.38 -7.45 7.69
CA GLY A 4 -14.27 -8.19 8.32
C GLY A 4 -14.35 -9.72 8.24
N ASN A 5 -15.53 -10.30 8.00
CA ASN A 5 -15.74 -11.75 8.03
C ASN A 5 -15.62 -12.44 6.67
N GLN A 6 -15.55 -11.70 5.55
CA GLN A 6 -15.29 -12.29 4.25
C GLN A 6 -13.78 -12.26 3.95
N ARG A 7 -13.20 -13.43 3.66
CA ARG A 7 -11.75 -13.59 3.43
C ARG A 7 -11.20 -12.57 2.43
N ASP A 8 -11.93 -12.37 1.33
CA ASP A 8 -11.56 -11.45 0.24
C ASP A 8 -11.29 -10.01 0.75
N PHE A 9 -12.06 -9.53 1.74
CA PHE A 9 -11.90 -8.18 2.28
C PHE A 9 -10.87 -8.11 3.39
N ARG A 10 -10.77 -9.15 4.22
CA ARG A 10 -9.79 -9.21 5.32
C ARG A 10 -8.34 -9.14 4.82
N ASP A 11 -8.07 -9.74 3.67
CA ASP A 11 -6.72 -9.82 3.09
C ASP A 11 -6.44 -8.68 2.09
N ALA A 12 -7.40 -7.80 1.83
CA ALA A 12 -7.21 -6.64 0.97
C ALA A 12 -6.20 -5.66 1.60
N ALA A 13 -5.30 -5.12 0.78
CA ALA A 13 -4.34 -4.11 1.22
C ALA A 13 -5.01 -2.78 1.59
N ALA A 14 -5.99 -2.38 0.78
CA ALA A 14 -6.80 -1.19 0.99
C ALA A 14 -8.24 -1.45 0.50
N ILE A 15 -9.22 -0.82 1.16
CA ILE A 15 -10.63 -0.82 0.76
C ILE A 15 -11.03 0.65 0.56
N CYS A 16 -11.42 1.00 -0.66
CA CYS A 16 -11.87 2.35 -1.00
C CYS A 16 -13.39 2.35 -1.12
N VAL A 17 -14.06 3.26 -0.42
CA VAL A 17 -15.51 3.41 -0.39
C VAL A 17 -15.87 4.81 -0.87
N THR A 18 -16.74 4.87 -1.88
CA THR A 18 -17.38 6.09 -2.36
C THR A 18 -18.80 6.18 -1.83
N GLU A 19 -19.32 7.39 -1.71
CA GLU A 19 -20.61 7.65 -1.03
C GLU A 19 -20.65 6.98 0.34
N SER A 20 -19.73 7.36 1.24
CA SER A 20 -19.65 6.78 2.57
C SER A 20 -20.83 7.21 3.47
N TRP A 21 -21.51 8.31 3.13
CA TRP A 21 -22.56 8.97 3.94
C TRP A 21 -22.09 9.34 5.36
N LEU A 22 -20.76 9.42 5.56
CA LEU A 22 -20.17 9.81 6.83
C LEU A 22 -20.13 11.33 6.96
N SER A 23 -20.07 11.78 8.21
CA SER A 23 -19.91 13.18 8.60
C SER A 23 -19.13 13.25 9.90
N GLU A 24 -18.64 14.44 10.24
CA GLU A 24 -17.93 14.68 11.51
C GLU A 24 -18.74 14.27 12.75
N ALA A 25 -20.07 14.24 12.66
CA ALA A 25 -20.95 13.79 13.72
C ALA A 25 -20.86 12.27 13.97
N VAL A 26 -20.41 11.48 12.99
CA VAL A 26 -20.20 10.04 13.12
C VAL A 26 -18.77 9.80 13.65
N PRO A 27 -18.60 9.30 14.89
CA PRO A 27 -17.28 9.03 15.42
C PRO A 27 -16.63 7.87 14.67
N ASP A 28 -15.30 7.93 14.48
CA ASP A 28 -14.56 6.88 13.77
C ASP A 28 -14.73 5.50 14.43
N SER A 29 -14.90 5.44 15.75
CA SER A 29 -15.16 4.19 16.47
C SER A 29 -16.43 3.47 16.04
N ALA A 30 -17.43 4.18 15.52
CA ALA A 30 -18.69 3.59 15.05
C ALA A 30 -18.54 2.88 13.69
N VAL A 31 -17.50 3.23 12.93
CA VAL A 31 -17.25 2.74 11.56
C VAL A 31 -15.91 2.04 11.41
N GLN A 32 -15.21 1.84 12.53
CA GLN A 32 -13.93 1.15 12.58
C GLN A 32 -14.08 -0.31 12.12
N LEU A 33 -13.15 -0.73 11.26
CA LEU A 33 -13.01 -2.13 10.85
C LEU A 33 -11.80 -2.75 11.55
N ASP A 34 -12.00 -3.91 12.18
CA ASP A 34 -10.93 -4.63 12.86
C ASP A 34 -9.78 -4.95 11.90
N GLY A 35 -8.56 -4.58 12.28
CA GLY A 35 -7.37 -4.79 11.46
C GLY A 35 -7.15 -3.72 10.37
N PHE A 36 -7.98 -2.68 10.30
CA PHE A 36 -7.80 -1.57 9.36
C PHE A 36 -7.68 -0.22 10.07
N SER A 37 -6.97 0.72 9.45
CA SER A 37 -7.00 2.14 9.80
C SER A 37 -7.93 2.89 8.86
N LEU A 38 -8.89 3.63 9.42
CA LEU A 38 -9.82 4.46 8.65
C LEU A 38 -9.18 5.81 8.33
N HIS A 39 -9.25 6.20 7.05
CA HIS A 39 -8.98 7.55 6.59
C HIS A 39 -10.17 8.02 5.77
N ARG A 40 -10.69 9.20 6.04
CA ARG A 40 -11.89 9.71 5.37
C ARG A 40 -11.77 11.18 4.96
N ALA A 41 -12.54 11.53 3.94
CA ALA A 41 -12.86 12.88 3.54
C ALA A 41 -14.39 12.95 3.47
N ASP A 42 -14.99 13.47 4.55
CA ASP A 42 -16.44 13.62 4.64
C ASP A 42 -16.90 14.77 3.75
N ARG A 43 -18.14 14.69 3.24
CA ARG A 43 -18.69 15.75 2.40
C ARG A 43 -18.91 17.02 3.23
N THR A 44 -18.43 18.14 2.70
CA THR A 44 -18.67 19.49 3.23
C THR A 44 -19.71 20.25 2.40
N SER A 45 -20.10 21.43 2.88
CA SER A 45 -20.95 22.37 2.14
C SER A 45 -20.37 22.79 0.78
N ASP A 46 -19.06 22.65 0.58
CA ASP A 46 -18.36 23.03 -0.64
C ASP A 46 -18.77 22.19 -1.85
N SER A 47 -19.34 20.99 -1.62
CA SER A 47 -19.92 20.17 -2.68
C SER A 47 -21.15 20.82 -3.35
N LEU A 48 -21.80 21.78 -2.68
CA LEU A 48 -23.10 22.33 -3.08
C LEU A 48 -24.19 21.24 -3.23
N LYS A 49 -24.00 20.05 -2.66
CA LYS A 49 -24.95 18.94 -2.69
C LYS A 49 -25.61 18.75 -1.33
N GLN A 50 -26.88 18.36 -1.36
CA GLN A 50 -27.72 18.23 -0.16
C GLN A 50 -27.78 16.79 0.40
N ARG A 51 -27.40 15.76 -0.39
CA ARG A 51 -27.55 14.35 0.01
C ARG A 51 -26.41 13.48 -0.52
N GLY A 52 -25.92 12.57 0.32
CA GLY A 52 -24.93 11.56 -0.02
C GLY A 52 -23.49 12.00 0.13
N GLY A 53 -22.58 11.26 -0.52
CA GLY A 53 -21.18 11.60 -0.69
C GLY A 53 -20.26 11.19 0.45
N GLY A 54 -19.10 11.82 0.47
CA GLY A 54 -17.96 11.43 1.26
C GLY A 54 -17.23 10.24 0.64
N VAL A 55 -15.92 10.21 0.85
CA VAL A 55 -15.07 9.09 0.47
C VAL A 55 -14.27 8.62 1.66
N CYS A 56 -14.03 7.33 1.77
CA CYS A 56 -13.10 6.81 2.76
C CYS A 56 -12.25 5.67 2.22
N CYS A 57 -11.09 5.50 2.85
CA CYS A 57 -10.11 4.49 2.54
C CYS A 57 -9.73 3.79 3.85
N TYR A 58 -9.95 2.48 3.91
CA TYR A 58 -9.47 1.62 4.97
C TYR A 58 -8.16 0.99 4.54
N ILE A 59 -7.09 1.19 5.32
CA ILE A 59 -5.77 0.61 5.04
C ILE A 59 -5.53 -0.56 5.99
N ASN A 60 -5.12 -1.70 5.46
CA ASN A 60 -4.89 -2.90 6.27
C ASN A 60 -3.62 -2.74 7.12
N ASN A 61 -3.78 -2.88 8.44
CA ASN A 61 -2.68 -2.73 9.40
C ASN A 61 -1.57 -3.77 9.21
N ASN A 62 -1.86 -4.91 8.56
CA ASN A 62 -0.85 -5.90 8.20
C ASN A 62 -0.06 -5.56 6.93
N TRP A 63 -0.57 -4.62 6.12
CA TRP A 63 0.08 -4.16 4.91
C TRP A 63 0.92 -2.89 5.15
N CYS A 64 0.33 -1.91 5.84
CA CYS A 64 0.94 -0.60 6.06
C CYS A 64 0.39 0.09 7.31
N THR A 65 1.28 0.71 8.10
CA THR A 65 0.91 1.60 9.21
C THR A 65 1.53 3.00 9.09
N ASP A 66 2.53 3.19 8.24
CA ASP A 66 3.12 4.50 7.92
C ASP A 66 2.32 5.13 6.78
N ILE A 67 1.32 5.93 7.17
CA ILE A 67 0.32 6.51 6.30
C ILE A 67 0.32 8.03 6.47
N LYS A 68 0.28 8.75 5.36
CA LYS A 68 0.15 10.22 5.33
C LYS A 68 -0.97 10.61 4.38
N ILE A 69 -1.88 11.46 4.84
CA ILE A 69 -2.90 12.04 3.97
C ILE A 69 -2.26 13.18 3.19
N LEU A 70 -2.29 13.08 1.86
CA LEU A 70 -1.70 14.08 0.96
C LEU A 70 -2.71 15.14 0.55
N SER A 71 -3.95 14.74 0.26
CA SER A 71 -5.01 15.67 -0.11
C SER A 71 -6.38 15.18 0.30
N ARG A 72 -7.26 16.13 0.58
CA ARG A 72 -8.71 15.95 0.69
C ARG A 72 -9.36 17.01 -0.18
N THR A 73 -10.30 16.61 -1.02
CA THR A 73 -11.00 17.54 -1.91
C THR A 73 -12.50 17.29 -1.79
N CYS A 74 -13.25 18.36 -1.61
CA CYS A 74 -14.69 18.38 -1.67
C CYS A 74 -15.08 19.58 -2.52
N SER A 75 -15.61 19.33 -3.71
CA SER A 75 -16.10 20.35 -4.64
C SER A 75 -17.36 19.83 -5.34
N PRO A 76 -18.11 20.68 -6.08
CA PRO A 76 -19.29 20.23 -6.81
C PRO A 76 -18.98 19.17 -7.88
N GLU A 77 -17.72 19.09 -8.28
CA GLU A 77 -17.25 18.29 -9.41
C GLU A 77 -16.45 17.05 -8.97
N LEU A 78 -15.84 17.10 -7.77
CA LEU A 78 -14.92 16.08 -7.31
C LEU A 78 -14.92 15.98 -5.79
N GLU A 79 -15.12 14.76 -5.29
CA GLU A 79 -14.78 14.38 -3.92
C GLU A 79 -13.64 13.37 -3.97
N SER A 80 -12.54 13.65 -3.26
CA SER A 80 -11.40 12.74 -3.27
C SER A 80 -10.60 12.75 -1.97
N LEU A 81 -9.96 11.62 -1.72
CA LEU A 81 -9.02 11.40 -0.62
C LEU A 81 -7.77 10.74 -1.19
N THR A 82 -6.62 11.37 -1.00
CA THR A 82 -5.33 10.81 -1.40
C THR A 82 -4.49 10.46 -0.19
N VAL A 83 -4.11 9.19 -0.06
CA VAL A 83 -3.28 8.66 1.03
C VAL A 83 -1.99 8.06 0.49
N LEU A 84 -0.87 8.51 1.03
CA LEU A 84 0.45 7.91 0.83
C LEU A 84 0.63 6.79 1.86
N CYS A 85 0.88 5.58 1.39
CA CYS A 85 1.15 4.41 2.19
C CYS A 85 2.60 3.97 1.96
N LYS A 86 3.34 3.67 3.04
CA LYS A 86 4.66 3.03 2.98
C LYS A 86 4.55 1.59 3.51
N PRO A 87 4.35 0.59 2.64
CA PRO A 87 4.14 -0.78 3.07
C PRO A 87 5.36 -1.39 3.75
N PHE A 88 5.16 -2.36 4.63
CA PHE A 88 6.26 -3.07 5.30
C PHE A 88 7.15 -3.82 4.31
N TYR A 89 6.53 -4.42 3.29
CA TYR A 89 7.21 -5.13 2.21
C TYR A 89 7.17 -4.28 0.94
N LYS A 90 8.21 -3.46 0.76
CA LYS A 90 8.34 -2.61 -0.42
C LYS A 90 8.63 -3.46 -1.65
N PRO A 91 7.83 -3.33 -2.73
CA PRO A 91 8.24 -3.79 -4.05
C PRO A 91 9.56 -3.12 -4.43
N ARG A 92 10.40 -3.79 -5.23
CA ARG A 92 11.71 -3.21 -5.60
C ARG A 92 11.55 -1.98 -6.50
N GLU A 93 10.39 -1.86 -7.13
CA GLU A 93 10.07 -0.92 -8.19
C GLU A 93 9.59 0.44 -7.67
N PHE A 94 9.12 0.53 -6.41
CA PHE A 94 8.65 1.79 -5.81
C PHE A 94 8.77 1.76 -4.29
N SER A 95 8.99 2.93 -3.69
CA SER A 95 9.25 3.06 -2.25
C SER A 95 7.98 3.12 -1.40
N SER A 96 6.87 3.52 -2.02
CA SER A 96 5.57 3.80 -1.41
C SER A 96 4.46 3.71 -2.46
N VAL A 97 3.21 3.65 -2.00
CA VAL A 97 2.01 3.59 -2.84
C VAL A 97 1.10 4.75 -2.46
N ILE A 98 0.69 5.55 -3.44
CA ILE A 98 -0.32 6.60 -3.26
C ILE A 98 -1.65 6.06 -3.77
N VAL A 99 -2.65 6.05 -2.89
CA VAL A 99 -4.01 5.61 -3.21
C VAL A 99 -4.91 6.83 -3.20
N THR A 100 -5.50 7.14 -4.35
CA THR A 100 -6.50 8.22 -4.49
C THR A 100 -7.88 7.60 -4.68
N THR A 101 -8.74 7.73 -3.66
CA THR A 101 -10.17 7.39 -3.74
C THR A 101 -10.93 8.56 -4.34
N VAL A 102 -11.74 8.31 -5.37
CA VAL A 102 -12.43 9.33 -6.15
C VAL A 102 -13.93 9.06 -6.21
N TYR A 103 -14.73 10.09 -5.99
CA TYR A 103 -16.14 10.12 -6.33
C TYR A 103 -16.42 11.37 -7.19
N ILE A 104 -16.92 11.16 -8.40
CA ILE A 104 -17.35 12.23 -9.30
C ILE A 104 -18.88 12.18 -9.38
N PRO A 105 -19.60 13.22 -8.90
CA PRO A 105 -21.05 13.24 -8.96
C PRO A 105 -21.60 13.09 -10.39
N PRO A 106 -22.75 12.43 -10.61
CA PRO A 106 -23.36 12.29 -11.94
C PRO A 106 -23.67 13.64 -12.62
N SER A 107 -23.90 14.69 -11.84
CA SER A 107 -24.15 16.05 -12.33
C SER A 107 -22.88 16.84 -12.65
N ALA A 108 -21.69 16.27 -12.44
CA ALA A 108 -20.44 17.00 -12.55
C ALA A 108 -20.11 17.40 -13.99
N ALA A 109 -19.58 18.61 -14.16
CA ALA A 109 -18.95 19.09 -15.37
C ALA A 109 -17.66 18.30 -15.63
N ALA A 110 -17.72 17.38 -16.58
CA ALA A 110 -16.65 16.42 -16.86
C ALA A 110 -15.27 17.06 -17.08
N VAL A 111 -15.22 18.22 -17.74
CA VAL A 111 -13.96 18.95 -17.98
C VAL A 111 -13.35 19.47 -16.67
N SER A 112 -14.16 20.09 -15.81
CA SER A 112 -13.71 20.63 -14.52
C SER A 112 -13.27 19.51 -13.57
N ALA A 113 -14.07 18.44 -13.45
CA ALA A 113 -13.72 17.27 -12.65
C ALA A 113 -12.40 16.64 -13.10
N THR A 114 -12.22 16.49 -14.42
CA THR A 114 -10.99 15.94 -15.01
C THR A 114 -9.78 16.83 -14.72
N GLN A 115 -9.90 18.15 -14.87
CA GLN A 115 -8.83 19.10 -14.60
C GLN A 115 -8.43 19.10 -13.12
N GLN A 116 -9.42 19.15 -12.21
CA GLN A 116 -9.16 19.12 -10.77
C GLN A 116 -8.42 17.83 -10.37
N LEU A 117 -8.91 16.67 -10.81
CA LEU A 117 -8.30 15.39 -10.47
C LEU A 117 -6.90 15.25 -11.09
N ALA A 118 -6.70 15.68 -12.34
CA ALA A 118 -5.39 15.66 -12.97
C ALA A 118 -4.37 16.55 -12.24
N SER A 119 -4.77 17.76 -11.81
CA SER A 119 -3.91 18.65 -11.02
C SER A 119 -3.48 18.01 -9.71
N ILE A 120 -4.40 17.38 -8.98
CA ILE A 120 -4.10 16.66 -7.73
C ILE A 120 -3.07 15.55 -8.00
N ILE A 121 -3.28 14.75 -9.05
CA ILE A 121 -2.39 13.62 -9.37
C ILE A 121 -0.99 14.11 -9.77
N MET A 122 -0.91 15.16 -10.59
CA MET A 122 0.38 15.76 -10.97
C MET A 122 1.12 16.32 -9.77
N GLU A 123 0.43 16.99 -8.84
CA GLU A 123 1.04 17.52 -7.62
C GLU A 123 1.60 16.41 -6.73
N VAL A 124 0.83 15.33 -6.51
CA VAL A 124 1.31 14.23 -5.66
C VAL A 124 2.44 13.43 -6.31
N GLU A 125 2.43 13.25 -7.64
CA GLU A 125 3.55 12.64 -8.37
C GLU A 125 4.82 13.49 -8.27
N ASN A 126 4.71 14.81 -8.48
CA ASN A 126 5.86 15.73 -8.40
C ASN A 126 6.49 15.74 -7.00
N ASN A 127 5.66 15.68 -5.96
CA ASN A 127 6.13 15.67 -4.58
C ASN A 127 6.61 14.28 -4.11
N ASN A 128 6.30 13.21 -4.85
CA ASN A 128 6.63 11.83 -4.47
C ASN A 128 7.06 11.00 -5.71
N PRO A 129 8.21 11.33 -6.34
CA PRO A 129 8.61 10.73 -7.63
C PRO A 129 8.85 9.22 -7.58
N ASP A 130 9.22 8.68 -6.42
CA ASP A 130 9.48 7.24 -6.22
C ASP A 130 8.23 6.45 -5.76
N ALA A 131 7.06 7.08 -5.71
CA ALA A 131 5.82 6.46 -5.30
C ALA A 131 5.01 5.96 -6.50
N LEU A 132 4.38 4.80 -6.37
CA LEU A 132 3.38 4.34 -7.32
C LEU A 132 2.03 4.99 -6.97
N ALA A 133 1.56 5.92 -7.79
CA ALA A 133 0.21 6.47 -7.66
C ALA A 133 -0.83 5.64 -8.42
N VAL A 134 -1.94 5.35 -7.74
CA VAL A 134 -3.10 4.65 -8.29
C VAL A 134 -4.38 5.39 -7.91
N VAL A 135 -5.36 5.37 -8.80
CA VAL A 135 -6.59 6.15 -8.65
C VAL A 135 -7.76 5.22 -8.87
N LEU A 136 -8.71 5.20 -7.94
CA LEU A 136 -9.88 4.33 -8.03
C LEU A 136 -11.11 4.93 -7.36
N GLY A 137 -12.28 4.47 -7.81
CA GLY A 137 -13.57 4.84 -7.26
C GLY A 137 -14.61 4.97 -8.36
N ASP A 138 -15.63 5.78 -8.11
CA ASP A 138 -16.77 5.98 -9.01
C ASP A 138 -16.57 7.26 -9.83
N PHE A 139 -16.42 7.10 -11.13
CA PHE A 139 -16.22 8.19 -12.07
C PHE A 139 -17.51 8.61 -12.77
N ASN A 140 -18.62 7.89 -12.54
CA ASN A 140 -19.87 8.03 -13.26
C ASN A 140 -19.65 8.08 -14.79
N HIS A 141 -19.68 9.27 -15.39
CA HIS A 141 -19.54 9.49 -16.83
C HIS A 141 -18.16 10.02 -17.27
N VAL A 142 -17.24 10.28 -16.33
CA VAL A 142 -15.96 10.95 -16.62
C VAL A 142 -14.86 9.96 -17.00
N SER A 143 -14.03 10.34 -17.97
CA SER A 143 -12.92 9.51 -18.45
C SER A 143 -11.59 10.26 -18.37
N MET A 144 -10.65 9.69 -17.62
CA MET A 144 -9.31 10.28 -17.41
C MET A 144 -8.33 10.02 -18.56
N ARG A 145 -8.73 9.29 -19.62
CA ARG A 145 -7.80 8.85 -20.69
C ARG A 145 -7.08 10.01 -21.39
N LYS A 146 -7.75 11.15 -21.55
CA LYS A 146 -7.18 12.34 -22.23
C LYS A 146 -6.27 13.15 -21.30
N ALA A 147 -6.70 13.36 -20.05
CA ALA A 147 -5.95 14.19 -19.11
C ALA A 147 -4.79 13.46 -18.45
N LEU A 148 -4.87 12.13 -18.31
CA LEU A 148 -3.80 11.30 -17.75
C LEU A 148 -3.47 10.15 -18.72
N PRO A 149 -2.77 10.42 -19.84
CA PRO A 149 -2.49 9.41 -20.86
C PRO A 149 -1.70 8.19 -20.35
N ARG A 150 -0.87 8.40 -19.31
CA ARG A 150 -0.09 7.34 -18.64
C ARG A 150 -0.98 6.39 -17.84
N TYR A 151 -2.10 6.88 -17.32
CA TYR A 151 -3.01 6.13 -16.47
C TYR A 151 -4.05 5.39 -17.32
N LYS A 152 -3.90 4.07 -17.43
CA LYS A 152 -4.82 3.26 -18.22
C LYS A 152 -5.95 2.70 -17.34
N PRO A 153 -7.23 2.82 -17.76
CA PRO A 153 -8.34 2.18 -17.04
C PRO A 153 -8.21 0.65 -17.15
N GLN A 154 -8.44 -0.06 -16.05
CA GLN A 154 -8.28 -1.52 -15.99
C GLN A 154 -9.60 -2.28 -15.75
N ILE A 155 -10.70 -1.57 -15.44
CA ILE A 155 -11.99 -2.21 -15.18
C ILE A 155 -12.80 -2.24 -16.47
N HIS A 156 -13.16 -3.44 -16.91
CA HIS A 156 -13.92 -3.71 -18.13
C HIS A 156 -15.20 -4.51 -17.89
N ILE A 157 -15.51 -4.78 -16.62
CA ILE A 157 -16.71 -5.49 -16.19
C ILE A 157 -17.78 -4.49 -15.76
N ALA A 158 -19.05 -4.87 -15.80
CA ALA A 158 -20.13 -4.03 -15.35
C ALA A 158 -20.09 -3.88 -13.81
N THR A 159 -20.17 -2.63 -13.35
CA THR A 159 -20.05 -2.27 -11.93
C THR A 159 -21.39 -1.77 -11.37
N ARG A 160 -22.27 -1.23 -12.22
CA ARG A 160 -23.65 -0.91 -11.88
C ARG A 160 -24.58 -1.34 -13.01
N LYS A 161 -25.42 -2.34 -12.76
CA LYS A 161 -26.27 -2.96 -13.81
C LYS A 161 -25.41 -3.39 -15.00
N GLU A 162 -25.60 -2.79 -16.17
CA GLU A 162 -24.85 -3.06 -17.40
C GLU A 162 -23.76 -2.03 -17.70
N LYS A 163 -23.53 -1.06 -16.79
CA LYS A 163 -22.56 0.03 -16.98
C LYS A 163 -21.31 -0.18 -16.14
N THR A 164 -20.17 0.28 -16.66
CA THR A 164 -18.90 0.38 -15.92
C THR A 164 -18.68 1.83 -15.52
N LEU A 165 -19.10 2.19 -14.30
CA LEU A 165 -18.95 3.53 -13.74
C LEU A 165 -17.71 3.62 -12.84
N ASP A 166 -17.42 2.52 -12.14
CA ASP A 166 -16.26 2.40 -11.27
C ASP A 166 -15.03 2.03 -12.10
N GLN A 167 -13.93 2.75 -11.87
CA GLN A 167 -12.67 2.55 -12.58
C GLN A 167 -11.49 2.45 -11.63
N TYR A 168 -10.48 1.73 -12.09
CA TYR A 168 -9.14 1.71 -11.51
C TYR A 168 -8.15 2.13 -12.59
N TYR A 169 -7.48 3.25 -12.34
CA TYR A 169 -6.48 3.86 -13.19
C TYR A 169 -5.10 3.67 -12.59
N SER A 170 -4.18 3.14 -13.38
CA SER A 170 -2.80 2.91 -12.96
C SER A 170 -1.82 3.15 -14.12
N PRO A 171 -0.60 3.61 -13.84
CA PRO A 171 0.47 3.69 -14.85
C PRO A 171 1.00 2.30 -15.24
N ILE A 172 0.72 1.26 -14.44
CA ILE A 172 1.15 -0.12 -14.72
C ILE A 172 -0.01 -0.85 -15.40
N PRO A 173 0.08 -1.15 -16.71
CA PRO A 173 -0.95 -1.89 -17.42
C PRO A 173 -1.03 -3.32 -16.86
N GLU A 174 -2.25 -3.83 -16.73
CA GLU A 174 -2.53 -5.19 -16.26
C GLU A 174 -1.90 -5.56 -14.90
N ALA A 175 -1.72 -4.59 -14.01
CA ALA A 175 -1.24 -4.88 -12.65
C ALA A 175 -2.22 -5.75 -11.85
N TYR A 176 -3.52 -5.62 -12.13
CA TYR A 176 -4.60 -6.29 -11.43
C TYR A 176 -5.60 -6.95 -12.39
N HIS A 177 -6.26 -7.99 -11.90
CA HIS A 177 -7.45 -8.58 -12.48
C HIS A 177 -8.65 -8.14 -11.64
N ALA A 178 -9.61 -7.45 -12.26
CA ALA A 178 -10.83 -7.01 -11.60
C ALA A 178 -11.88 -8.12 -11.60
N VAL A 179 -12.46 -8.39 -10.43
CA VAL A 179 -13.55 -9.34 -10.23
C VAL A 179 -14.70 -8.64 -9.55
N ALA A 180 -15.89 -8.70 -10.14
CA ALA A 180 -17.10 -8.18 -9.52
C ALA A 180 -17.57 -9.13 -8.40
N ARG A 181 -17.92 -8.55 -7.26
CA ARG A 181 -18.57 -9.20 -6.12
C ARG A 181 -19.96 -8.58 -5.93
N ALA A 182 -20.79 -9.28 -5.17
CA ALA A 182 -22.11 -8.78 -4.83
C ALA A 182 -22.00 -7.38 -4.21
N PRO A 183 -23.02 -6.52 -4.42
CA PRO A 183 -23.10 -5.24 -3.75
C PRO A 183 -22.98 -5.39 -2.24
N LEU A 184 -22.37 -4.40 -1.60
CA LEU A 184 -22.22 -4.39 -0.16
C LEU A 184 -23.44 -3.71 0.47
N GLY A 185 -24.18 -4.45 1.30
CA GLY A 185 -25.39 -3.93 1.93
C GLY A 185 -26.43 -3.51 0.89
N GLU A 186 -26.93 -2.29 1.01
CA GLU A 186 -27.95 -1.71 0.11
C GLU A 186 -27.35 -0.92 -1.06
N SER A 187 -26.05 -1.09 -1.35
CA SER A 187 -25.42 -0.46 -2.51
C SER A 187 -26.06 -0.98 -3.81
N ASP A 188 -26.25 -0.10 -4.78
CA ASP A 188 -26.66 -0.47 -6.13
C ASP A 188 -25.46 -0.69 -7.08
N HIS A 189 -24.23 -0.55 -6.56
CA HIS A 189 -22.98 -0.87 -7.24
C HIS A 189 -22.41 -2.20 -6.72
N ASN A 190 -21.87 -3.00 -7.64
CA ASN A 190 -21.09 -4.18 -7.34
C ASN A 190 -19.76 -3.78 -6.69
N THR A 191 -19.34 -4.53 -5.68
CA THR A 191 -18.00 -4.33 -5.11
C THR A 191 -16.96 -4.90 -6.06
N ILE A 192 -15.91 -4.15 -6.38
CA ILE A 192 -14.84 -4.62 -7.29
C ILE A 192 -13.62 -5.05 -6.50
N LEU A 193 -13.29 -6.33 -6.57
CA LEU A 193 -12.07 -6.89 -6.00
C LEU A 193 -10.95 -6.86 -7.05
N LEU A 194 -9.86 -6.16 -6.73
CA LEU A 194 -8.66 -6.09 -7.57
C LEU A 194 -7.64 -7.12 -7.08
N ILE A 195 -7.47 -8.21 -7.85
CA ILE A 195 -6.52 -9.28 -7.53
C ILE A 195 -5.20 -9.00 -8.26
N PRO A 196 -4.05 -8.90 -7.57
CA PRO A 196 -2.78 -8.60 -8.23
C PRO A 196 -2.42 -9.70 -9.22
N LYS A 197 -2.18 -9.33 -10.48
CA LYS A 197 -1.60 -10.23 -11.49
C LYS A 197 -0.09 -10.40 -11.32
N TYR A 198 0.55 -9.48 -10.58
CA TYR A 198 2.00 -9.50 -10.38
C TYR A 198 2.46 -10.79 -9.69
N ARG A 199 3.26 -11.58 -10.42
CA ARG A 199 4.08 -12.64 -9.83
C ARG A 199 5.46 -12.06 -9.51
N GLN A 200 5.87 -12.15 -8.24
CA GLN A 200 7.16 -11.68 -7.76
C GLN A 200 8.29 -12.07 -8.72
N ARG A 201 9.16 -11.11 -9.09
CA ARG A 201 10.31 -11.38 -9.99
C ARG A 201 11.18 -12.54 -9.53
N LEU A 202 11.24 -12.85 -8.24
CA LEU A 202 11.97 -14.00 -7.68
C LEU A 202 11.38 -15.37 -8.10
N ARG A 203 10.09 -15.41 -8.41
CA ARG A 203 9.37 -16.59 -8.95
C ARG A 203 9.34 -16.64 -10.48
N VAL A 204 9.64 -15.52 -11.14
CA VAL A 204 9.60 -15.37 -12.61
C VAL A 204 11.00 -15.39 -13.22
N ALA A 205 12.00 -14.86 -12.51
CA ALA A 205 13.38 -14.89 -12.92
C ALA A 205 13.88 -16.33 -12.90
N LYS A 206 14.47 -16.77 -14.02
CA LYS A 206 15.18 -18.05 -14.07
C LYS A 206 16.25 -18.04 -12.96
N PRO A 207 16.41 -19.14 -12.20
CA PRO A 207 17.48 -19.27 -11.23
C PRO A 207 18.80 -18.87 -11.89
N THR A 208 19.43 -17.82 -11.39
CA THR A 208 20.73 -17.38 -11.90
C THR A 208 21.79 -18.07 -11.05
N VAL A 209 22.59 -18.93 -11.69
CA VAL A 209 23.75 -19.52 -11.04
C VAL A 209 24.73 -18.41 -10.74
N LYS A 210 24.92 -18.09 -9.46
CA LYS A 210 25.98 -17.20 -9.01
C LYS A 210 27.12 -18.07 -8.51
N HIS A 211 28.30 -17.88 -9.09
CA HIS A 211 29.52 -18.42 -8.51
C HIS A 211 29.85 -17.63 -7.24
N CYS A 212 29.42 -18.16 -6.10
CA CYS A 212 29.92 -17.70 -4.82
C CYS A 212 31.27 -18.35 -4.56
N ARG A 213 32.28 -17.56 -4.17
CA ARG A 213 33.50 -18.12 -3.60
C ARG A 213 33.13 -18.76 -2.26
N ILE A 214 33.14 -20.08 -2.24
CA ILE A 214 33.06 -20.86 -1.02
C ILE A 214 34.47 -20.84 -0.43
N TRP A 215 34.59 -20.53 0.85
CA TRP A 215 35.87 -20.55 1.54
C TRP A 215 36.37 -21.99 1.59
N SER A 216 37.65 -22.21 1.25
CA SER A 216 38.24 -23.54 1.43
C SER A 216 38.31 -23.88 2.92
N PRO A 217 38.34 -25.17 3.31
CA PRO A 217 38.55 -25.56 4.69
C PRO A 217 39.77 -24.90 5.32
N GLN A 218 40.90 -24.82 4.59
CA GLN A 218 42.08 -24.12 5.07
C GLN A 218 41.86 -22.62 5.26
N ALA A 219 41.09 -21.94 4.40
CA ALA A 219 40.78 -20.53 4.59
C ALA A 219 39.87 -20.29 5.80
N ILE A 220 38.99 -21.25 6.11
CA ILE A 220 38.16 -21.23 7.33
C ILE A 220 39.03 -21.44 8.56
N GLU A 221 39.92 -22.43 8.56
CA GLU A 221 40.88 -22.70 9.65
C GLU A 221 41.82 -21.51 9.86
N THR A 222 42.41 -20.97 8.78
CA THR A 222 43.28 -19.79 8.87
C THR A 222 42.55 -18.60 9.47
N LEU A 223 41.28 -18.39 9.10
CA LEU A 223 40.47 -17.34 9.69
C LEU A 223 40.17 -17.63 11.17
N GLN A 224 39.84 -18.87 11.53
CA GLN A 224 39.62 -19.27 12.92
C GLN A 224 40.88 -19.02 13.76
N ASP A 225 42.05 -19.46 13.29
CA ASP A 225 43.34 -19.21 13.95
C ASP A 225 43.64 -17.71 14.08
N CYS A 226 43.38 -16.91 13.04
CA CYS A 226 43.49 -15.46 13.12
C CYS A 226 42.55 -14.87 14.17
N LEU A 227 41.29 -15.31 14.21
CA LEU A 227 40.32 -14.82 15.20
C LEU A 227 40.70 -15.25 16.63
N ASP A 228 41.18 -16.48 16.84
CA ASP A 228 41.54 -17.00 18.16
C ASP A 228 42.84 -16.37 18.68
N SER A 229 43.78 -16.06 17.79
CA SER A 229 45.04 -15.37 18.10
C SER A 229 44.91 -13.85 18.25
N THR A 230 43.78 -13.27 17.84
CA THR A 230 43.53 -11.83 17.96
C THR A 230 43.29 -11.46 19.42
N VAL A 231 44.09 -10.54 19.96
CA VAL A 231 43.89 -9.95 21.29
C VAL A 231 42.74 -8.94 21.23
N TRP A 232 41.52 -9.46 21.31
CA TRP A 232 40.30 -8.68 21.15
C TRP A 232 40.14 -7.58 22.20
N SER A 233 40.72 -7.74 23.40
CA SER A 233 40.70 -6.75 24.48
C SER A 233 41.20 -5.36 24.05
N ASN A 234 42.08 -5.29 23.05
CA ASN A 234 42.62 -4.03 22.53
C ASN A 234 41.64 -3.27 21.61
N LEU A 235 40.63 -3.95 21.08
CA LEU A 235 39.57 -3.38 20.23
C LEU A 235 38.32 -3.00 21.04
N TRP A 236 38.22 -3.45 22.29
CA TRP A 236 37.08 -3.18 23.17
C TRP A 236 37.40 -2.05 24.14
N THR A 237 36.50 -1.09 24.26
CA THR A 237 36.48 -0.18 25.42
C THR A 237 35.75 -0.88 26.56
N GLU A 238 36.38 -0.97 27.73
CA GLU A 238 35.80 -1.62 28.91
C GLU A 238 34.40 -1.05 29.25
N GLY A 239 33.51 -1.93 29.72
CA GLY A 239 32.21 -1.55 30.30
C GLY A 239 30.96 -1.73 29.42
N ARG A 240 31.08 -2.12 28.14
CA ARG A 240 29.89 -2.40 27.30
C ARG A 240 29.38 -3.84 27.46
N ARG A 241 28.05 -4.02 27.49
CA ARG A 241 27.37 -5.32 27.38
C ARG A 241 26.95 -5.48 25.91
N TYR A 242 27.37 -6.56 25.26
CA TYR A 242 27.00 -6.81 23.87
C TYR A 242 25.63 -7.50 23.82
N ALA A 243 24.62 -6.77 23.35
CA ALA A 243 23.27 -7.31 23.18
C ALA A 243 23.23 -8.30 22.02
N SER A 244 22.58 -9.44 22.22
CA SER A 244 22.31 -10.38 21.13
C SER A 244 21.45 -9.70 20.06
N ILE A 245 21.81 -9.83 18.78
CA ILE A 245 20.95 -9.42 17.68
C ILE A 245 19.68 -10.28 17.70
N LYS A 246 18.53 -9.68 18.01
CA LYS A 246 17.23 -10.33 17.87
C LYS A 246 16.82 -10.31 16.39
N SER A 247 17.23 -11.32 15.63
CA SER A 247 16.77 -11.53 14.26
C SER A 247 15.51 -12.40 14.24
N LYS A 248 14.43 -11.92 13.60
CA LYS A 248 13.23 -12.73 13.27
C LYS A 248 13.45 -13.71 12.11
N THR A 249 14.63 -13.67 11.48
CA THR A 249 14.97 -14.53 10.34
C THR A 249 15.67 -15.80 10.82
N SER A 250 15.26 -16.96 10.29
CA SER A 250 15.91 -18.27 10.56
C SER A 250 17.34 -18.35 10.02
N ARG A 251 17.78 -17.35 9.25
CA ARG A 251 19.08 -17.30 8.57
C ARG A 251 20.28 -17.30 9.52
N PHE A 252 20.06 -16.92 10.78
CA PHE A 252 21.09 -16.87 11.82
C PHE A 252 20.92 -17.94 12.90
N ARG A 253 19.96 -18.87 12.73
CA ARG A 253 19.65 -19.88 13.76
C ARG A 253 20.81 -20.84 13.99
N ASP A 254 21.54 -21.17 12.92
CA ASP A 254 22.70 -22.05 12.92
C ASP A 254 24.03 -21.27 12.75
N SER A 255 24.00 -19.95 13.00
CA SER A 255 25.16 -19.09 12.88
C SER A 255 26.02 -19.14 14.14
N THR A 256 27.35 -19.15 13.97
CA THR A 256 28.34 -19.02 15.05
C THR A 256 28.23 -17.69 15.82
N TYR A 257 27.40 -16.75 15.35
CA TYR A 257 27.20 -15.44 15.96
C TYR A 257 26.67 -15.49 17.40
N LEU A 258 25.75 -16.42 17.70
CA LEU A 258 25.24 -16.61 19.06
C LEU A 258 26.32 -17.15 20.01
N ILE A 259 27.20 -18.01 19.50
CA ILE A 259 28.34 -18.56 20.23
C ILE A 259 29.37 -17.44 20.50
N ALA A 260 29.68 -16.63 19.49
CA ALA A 260 30.58 -15.48 19.62
C ALA A 260 30.09 -14.47 20.67
N ILE A 261 28.81 -14.08 20.67
CA ILE A 261 28.25 -13.17 21.71
C ILE A 261 28.36 -13.77 23.12
N ARG A 262 28.22 -15.09 23.24
CA ARG A 262 28.33 -15.78 24.53
C ARG A 262 29.78 -15.73 25.04
N HIS A 263 30.76 -16.03 24.20
CA HIS A 263 32.18 -15.90 24.53
C HIS A 263 32.59 -14.45 24.82
N LEU A 264 32.09 -13.48 24.04
CA LEU A 264 32.36 -12.05 24.25
C LEU A 264 31.83 -11.51 25.59
N ASN A 265 30.75 -12.08 26.12
CA ASN A 265 30.24 -11.71 27.44
C ASN A 265 30.89 -12.50 28.60
N LEU A 266 31.56 -13.62 28.29
CA LEU A 266 32.28 -14.47 29.26
C LEU A 266 33.75 -14.06 29.43
N ALA A 267 34.36 -13.41 28.42
CA ALA A 267 35.74 -12.90 28.46
C ALA A 267 35.88 -11.59 29.27
N ARG A 268 35.06 -11.41 30.31
CA ARG A 268 35.17 -10.34 31.31
C ARG A 268 35.98 -10.81 32.50
#